data_AF-A0A8H7HSW8-F1
#
_entry.id   AF-A0A8H7HSW8-F1
#
_cell.length_a   1.000
_cell.length_b   1.000
_cell.length_c   1.000
_cell.angle_alpha   90.00
_cell.angle_beta   90.00
_cell.angle_gamma   90.00
#
_symmetry.space_group_name_H-M   'P 1'
#
loop_
_entity.id
_entity.type
_entity.pdbx_description
1 polymer ?
#
loop_
_entity_poly.entity_id
_entity_poly.type
_entity_poly.pdbx_seq_one_letter_code
_entity_poly.pdbx_strand_id
1 'polypeptide(L)'
;MQVIKEIGLHWIASIVLDNTATTKKAQQEALGKYLWILNLADPIHKFNLCIQDICQDPIWQELEGVLQSLQSIGNTRFATIYYAATSVLDNLPALYRIYQTKEINTKGTPLPSIVAEALDKTTVTALKFQQDLKELVNILEPFAHALLCLESTRSSLSDVYFFWLGALAALDHHFKFCQTSTPKIAESAPQQHTGDWGRLCCIALKHFNKAINDAPTDGYVTAFFLDPCYHDVAIYASSNACSRQATVPLLVDCLQTSNPQQLNKYILNCVQKQLFAMLKAELEAAKDIPHHPLHAYSQDTLVAKEQLHEQFDCYYWADQQFLSQYPMPNQSALQYWHSQKQFEHMFILAHLAEKLFSILPNSMCNKHAGSRLTYLYSKLQTHLDANSMIEQIQFMQWESLVNGLFSKRQEKKLPVLF
;
A
#
# COMPACT_ATOMS: atom_id res chain seq x y z
N MET A 1 -9.30 -9.00 -22.73
CA MET A 1 -10.20 -10.18 -22.78
C MET A 1 -9.53 -11.43 -23.34
N GLN A 2 -8.76 -11.34 -24.43
CA GLN A 2 -8.08 -12.51 -25.00
C GLN A 2 -7.20 -13.26 -24.00
N VAL A 3 -6.29 -12.58 -23.32
CA VAL A 3 -5.39 -13.15 -22.29
C VAL A 3 -6.17 -13.90 -21.20
N ILE A 4 -7.31 -13.36 -20.76
CA ILE A 4 -8.16 -14.00 -19.75
C ILE A 4 -8.70 -15.36 -20.25
N LYS A 5 -9.09 -15.45 -21.52
CA LYS A 5 -9.57 -16.69 -22.13
C LYS A 5 -8.45 -17.72 -22.31
N GLU A 6 -7.25 -17.26 -22.65
CA GLU A 6 -6.07 -18.11 -22.85
C GLU A 6 -5.57 -18.72 -21.55
N ILE A 7 -5.51 -17.93 -20.46
CA ILE A 7 -5.13 -18.42 -19.13
C ILE A 7 -6.22 -19.36 -18.58
N GLY A 8 -7.48 -19.02 -18.82
CA GLY A 8 -8.63 -19.71 -18.26
C GLY A 8 -9.26 -18.90 -17.13
N LEU A 9 -10.58 -18.77 -17.20
CA LEU A 9 -11.37 -17.86 -16.37
C LEU A 9 -11.34 -18.14 -14.87
N HIS A 10 -11.16 -19.41 -14.49
CA HIS A 10 -11.15 -19.86 -13.11
C HIS A 10 -9.80 -19.66 -12.40
N TRP A 11 -8.76 -19.28 -13.14
CA TRP A 11 -7.42 -19.02 -12.59
C TRP A 11 -7.20 -17.56 -12.19
N ILE A 12 -8.17 -16.67 -12.46
CA ILE A 12 -8.02 -15.24 -12.21
C ILE A 12 -8.85 -14.84 -10.99
N ALA A 13 -8.17 -14.51 -9.89
CA ALA A 13 -8.83 -14.07 -8.66
C ALA A 13 -9.25 -12.59 -8.68
N SER A 14 -8.45 -11.73 -9.31
CA SER A 14 -8.65 -10.28 -9.28
C SER A 14 -8.02 -9.54 -10.45
N ILE A 15 -8.45 -8.31 -10.66
CA ILE A 15 -7.79 -7.30 -11.49
C ILE A 15 -7.44 -6.11 -10.61
N VAL A 16 -6.16 -5.77 -10.57
CA VAL A 16 -5.61 -4.59 -9.89
C VAL A 16 -5.07 -3.65 -10.96
N LEU A 17 -5.68 -2.47 -11.13
CA LEU A 17 -5.20 -1.49 -12.10
C LEU A 17 -5.22 -0.08 -11.52
N ASP A 18 -4.46 0.80 -12.18
CA ASP A 18 -4.58 2.23 -11.97
C ASP A 18 -5.96 2.76 -12.37
N ASN A 19 -6.22 4.03 -12.07
CA ASN A 19 -7.50 4.67 -12.29
C ASN A 19 -7.58 5.44 -13.63
N THR A 20 -6.76 5.10 -14.63
CA THR A 20 -6.83 5.75 -15.94
C THR A 20 -8.18 5.47 -16.63
N ALA A 21 -8.64 6.38 -17.48
CA ALA A 21 -9.98 6.28 -18.07
C ALA A 21 -10.15 5.00 -18.92
N THR A 22 -9.09 4.58 -19.60
CA THR A 22 -9.07 3.39 -20.44
C THR A 22 -9.08 2.10 -19.61
N THR A 23 -8.30 2.03 -18.53
CA THR A 23 -8.26 0.86 -17.63
C THR A 23 -9.59 0.69 -16.91
N LYS A 24 -10.21 1.78 -16.44
CA LYS A 24 -11.55 1.74 -15.82
C LYS A 24 -12.61 1.14 -16.73
N LYS A 25 -12.63 1.53 -18.01
CA LYS A 25 -13.59 0.97 -18.99
C LYS A 25 -13.36 -0.53 -19.19
N ALA A 26 -12.10 -0.96 -19.29
CA ALA A 26 -11.75 -2.37 -19.42
C ALA A 26 -12.14 -3.19 -18.18
N GLN A 27 -11.97 -2.63 -16.97
CA GLN A 27 -12.42 -3.24 -15.72
C GLN A 27 -13.93 -3.40 -15.70
N GLN A 28 -14.69 -2.35 -16.04
CA GLN A 28 -16.15 -2.42 -16.08
C GLN A 28 -16.64 -3.51 -17.04
N GLU A 29 -16.01 -3.64 -18.21
CA GLU A 29 -16.34 -4.70 -19.16
C GLU A 29 -15.98 -6.11 -18.63
N ALA A 30 -14.85 -6.24 -17.92
CA ALA A 30 -14.45 -7.49 -17.29
C ALA A 30 -15.45 -7.93 -16.22
N LEU A 31 -15.81 -7.01 -15.32
CA LEU A 31 -16.68 -7.27 -14.18
C LEU A 31 -18.12 -7.54 -14.59
N GLY A 32 -18.59 -6.92 -15.68
CA GLY A 32 -19.89 -7.24 -16.26
C GLY A 32 -19.98 -8.68 -16.79
N LYS A 33 -18.84 -9.32 -17.07
CA LYS A 33 -18.76 -10.69 -17.60
C LYS A 33 -18.36 -11.71 -16.54
N TYR A 34 -17.50 -11.34 -15.59
CA TYR A 34 -16.86 -12.25 -14.65
C TYR A 34 -16.99 -11.71 -13.22
N LEU A 35 -18.14 -11.96 -12.60
CA LEU A 35 -18.48 -11.39 -11.29
C LEU A 35 -17.57 -11.87 -10.16
N TRP A 36 -16.95 -13.05 -10.29
CA TRP A 36 -16.03 -13.59 -9.28
C TRP A 36 -14.66 -12.91 -9.31
N ILE A 37 -14.30 -12.18 -10.36
CA ILE A 37 -13.03 -11.47 -10.41
C ILE A 37 -13.14 -10.20 -9.56
N LEU A 38 -12.33 -10.11 -8.50
CA LEU A 38 -12.33 -8.93 -7.63
C LEU A 38 -11.75 -7.71 -8.35
N ASN A 39 -12.44 -6.57 -8.22
CA ASN A 39 -11.94 -5.28 -8.68
C ASN A 39 -11.26 -4.54 -7.53
N LEU A 40 -9.97 -4.29 -7.69
CA LEU A 40 -9.16 -3.62 -6.67
C LEU A 40 -8.51 -2.39 -7.28
N ALA A 41 -8.48 -1.31 -6.51
CA ALA A 41 -7.72 -0.11 -6.87
C ALA A 41 -6.21 -0.41 -6.78
N ASP A 42 -5.36 0.35 -7.46
CA ASP A 42 -3.91 0.25 -7.20
C ASP A 42 -3.52 1.11 -5.98
N PRO A 43 -3.17 0.51 -4.82
CA PRO A 43 -2.81 1.26 -3.63
C PRO A 43 -1.48 1.99 -3.78
N ILE A 44 -0.52 1.45 -4.53
CA ILE A 44 0.78 2.08 -4.77
C ILE A 44 0.59 3.43 -5.46
N HIS A 45 -0.30 3.47 -6.45
CA HIS A 45 -0.67 4.71 -7.11
C HIS A 45 -1.30 5.71 -6.14
N LYS A 46 -2.14 5.25 -5.19
CA LYS A 46 -2.77 6.14 -4.18
C LYS A 46 -1.76 6.71 -3.19
N PHE A 47 -0.82 5.91 -2.70
CA PHE A 47 0.29 6.39 -1.87
C PHE A 47 1.13 7.45 -2.61
N ASN A 48 1.45 7.19 -3.88
CA ASN A 48 2.21 8.15 -4.67
C ASN A 48 1.44 9.45 -4.93
N LEU A 49 0.14 9.39 -5.24
CA LEU A 49 -0.69 10.58 -5.36
C LEU A 49 -0.77 11.36 -4.05
N CYS A 50 -0.80 10.67 -2.90
CA CYS A 50 -0.74 11.32 -1.59
C CYS A 50 0.58 12.08 -1.41
N ILE A 51 1.72 11.48 -1.72
CA ILE A 51 3.04 12.14 -1.71
C ILE A 51 3.03 13.38 -2.62
N GLN A 52 2.49 13.25 -3.84
CA GLN A 52 2.43 14.34 -4.80
C GLN A 52 1.55 15.50 -4.30
N ASP A 53 0.35 15.22 -3.80
CA ASP A 53 -0.55 16.24 -3.27
C ASP A 53 0.05 16.92 -2.02
N ILE A 54 0.75 16.19 -1.14
CA ILE A 54 1.46 16.78 0.01
C ILE A 54 2.55 17.75 -0.47
N CYS A 55 3.32 17.38 -1.50
CA CYS A 55 4.36 18.24 -2.06
C CYS A 55 3.81 19.45 -2.81
N GLN A 56 2.52 19.45 -3.19
CA GLN A 56 1.85 20.59 -3.80
C GLN A 56 1.22 21.54 -2.77
N ASP A 57 1.25 21.22 -1.48
CA ASP A 57 0.69 22.12 -0.46
C ASP A 57 1.50 23.43 -0.40
N PRO A 58 0.82 24.60 -0.31
CA PRO A 58 1.48 25.91 -0.24
C PRO A 58 2.46 26.09 0.93
N ILE A 59 2.42 25.25 1.97
CA ILE A 59 3.41 25.28 3.05
C ILE A 59 4.84 25.14 2.52
N TRP A 60 5.02 24.52 1.35
CA TRP A 60 6.32 24.32 0.71
C TRP A 60 6.70 25.38 -0.32
N GLN A 61 6.03 26.55 -0.36
CA GLN A 61 6.31 27.62 -1.33
C GLN A 61 7.79 28.04 -1.36
N GLU A 62 8.48 28.05 -0.23
CA GLU A 62 9.91 28.39 -0.19
C GLU A 62 10.81 27.31 -0.80
N LEU A 63 10.31 26.06 -0.85
CA LEU A 63 10.96 24.95 -1.54
C LEU A 63 10.51 24.82 -3.01
N GLU A 64 9.63 25.68 -3.51
CA GLU A 64 8.92 25.48 -4.78
C GLU A 64 9.86 25.27 -5.96
N GLY A 65 10.96 26.01 -6.06
CA GLY A 65 11.95 25.82 -7.14
C GLY A 65 12.65 24.45 -7.08
N VAL A 66 12.90 23.93 -5.87
CA VAL A 66 13.46 22.60 -5.67
C VAL A 66 12.39 21.54 -5.93
N LEU A 67 11.20 21.70 -5.38
CA LEU A 67 10.09 20.77 -5.57
C LEU A 67 9.68 20.63 -7.03
N GLN A 68 9.61 21.72 -7.80
CA GLN A 68 9.34 21.66 -9.25
C GLN A 68 10.41 20.84 -9.98
N SER A 69 11.69 21.00 -9.62
CA SER A 69 12.77 20.19 -10.18
C SER A 69 12.64 18.72 -9.79
N LEU A 70 12.31 18.42 -8.53
CA LEU A 70 12.08 17.04 -8.04
C LEU A 70 10.83 16.41 -8.67
N GLN A 71 9.78 17.19 -8.90
CA GLN A 71 8.52 16.78 -9.49
C GLN A 71 8.71 16.40 -10.97
N SER A 72 9.59 17.11 -11.69
CA SER A 72 9.97 16.73 -13.06
C SER A 72 10.59 15.33 -13.12
N ILE A 73 11.37 14.94 -12.10
CA ILE A 73 11.95 13.59 -11.95
C ILE A 73 10.84 12.58 -11.56
N GLY A 74 9.91 13.01 -10.70
CA GLY A 74 8.81 12.19 -10.17
C GLY A 74 7.76 11.71 -11.17
N ASN A 75 7.75 12.23 -12.39
CA ASN A 75 6.87 11.72 -13.46
C ASN A 75 7.21 10.30 -13.91
N THR A 76 8.40 9.78 -13.58
CA THR A 76 8.87 8.48 -14.07
C THR A 76 8.78 7.35 -13.06
N ARG A 77 8.78 7.64 -11.74
CA ARG A 77 8.81 6.61 -10.68
C ARG A 77 8.10 7.06 -9.42
N PHE A 78 7.54 6.09 -8.69
CA PHE A 78 6.88 6.32 -7.41
C PHE A 78 7.83 6.78 -6.31
N ALA A 79 7.35 7.62 -5.39
CA ALA A 79 8.09 8.16 -4.24
C ALA A 79 9.42 8.88 -4.60
N THR A 80 9.61 9.28 -5.86
CA THR A 80 10.85 9.92 -6.33
C THR A 80 11.17 11.21 -5.57
N ILE A 81 10.15 12.00 -5.22
CA ILE A 81 10.35 13.26 -4.49
C ILE A 81 11.00 12.98 -3.12
N TYR A 82 10.55 11.95 -2.41
CA TYR A 82 11.15 11.51 -1.15
C TYR A 82 12.62 11.09 -1.32
N TYR A 83 12.91 10.21 -2.28
CA TYR A 83 14.29 9.74 -2.49
C TYR A 83 15.23 10.87 -2.92
N ALA A 84 14.75 11.80 -3.74
CA ALA A 84 15.56 12.92 -4.18
C ALA A 84 15.77 13.94 -3.04
N ALA A 85 14.74 14.23 -2.24
CA ALA A 85 14.88 15.07 -1.05
C ALA A 85 15.87 14.48 -0.04
N THR A 86 15.77 13.17 0.23
CA THR A 86 16.70 12.43 1.10
C THR A 86 18.12 12.50 0.55
N SER A 87 18.31 12.25 -0.75
CA SER A 87 19.63 12.35 -1.39
C SER A 87 20.23 13.75 -1.28
N VAL A 88 19.45 14.81 -1.49
CA VAL A 88 19.91 16.20 -1.30
C VAL A 88 20.30 16.42 0.16
N LEU A 89 19.46 16.02 1.11
CA LEU A 89 19.68 16.18 2.54
C LEU A 89 20.97 15.48 3.00
N ASP A 90 21.19 14.24 2.59
CA ASP A 90 22.38 13.44 2.92
C ASP A 90 23.66 14.04 2.34
N ASN A 91 23.56 14.66 1.16
CA ASN A 91 24.70 15.25 0.45
C ASN A 91 24.90 16.75 0.75
N LEU A 92 24.03 17.39 1.54
CA LEU A 92 24.16 18.81 1.91
C LEU A 92 25.55 19.17 2.46
N PRO A 93 26.18 18.38 3.36
CA PRO A 93 27.52 18.70 3.85
C PRO A 93 28.57 18.78 2.73
N ALA A 94 28.48 17.88 1.75
CA ALA A 94 29.37 17.89 0.60
C ALA A 94 29.08 19.07 -0.33
N LEU A 95 27.81 19.37 -0.58
CA LEU A 95 27.38 20.51 -1.39
C LEU A 95 27.85 21.84 -0.78
N TYR A 96 27.72 22.02 0.54
CA TYR A 96 28.24 23.19 1.26
C TYR A 96 29.75 23.33 1.10
N ARG A 97 30.50 22.22 1.23
CA ARG A 97 31.96 22.24 1.05
C ARG A 97 32.35 22.68 -0.36
N ILE A 98 31.75 22.05 -1.37
CA ILE A 98 32.02 22.34 -2.80
C ILE A 98 31.72 23.81 -3.13
N TYR A 99 30.64 24.35 -2.57
CA TYR A 99 30.27 25.76 -2.75
C TYR A 99 31.30 26.69 -2.09
N GLN A 100 31.71 26.40 -0.84
CA GLN A 100 32.71 27.19 -0.10
C GLN A 100 34.11 27.15 -0.74
N THR A 101 34.53 26.00 -1.25
CA THR A 101 35.84 25.84 -1.93
C THR A 101 35.85 26.41 -3.35
N LYS A 102 34.69 26.85 -3.88
CA LYS A 102 34.50 27.33 -5.25
C LYS A 102 34.93 26.28 -6.30
N GLU A 103 34.77 25.00 -5.97
CA GLU A 103 35.05 23.89 -6.88
C GLU A 103 34.05 23.83 -8.04
N ILE A 104 32.82 24.33 -7.85
CA ILE A 104 31.88 24.55 -8.95
C ILE A 104 32.33 25.78 -9.74
N ASN A 105 32.78 25.54 -10.98
CA ASN A 105 33.14 26.60 -11.91
C ASN A 105 31.87 27.33 -12.41
N THR A 106 31.45 28.37 -11.69
CA THR A 106 30.31 29.23 -12.08
C THR A 106 30.68 30.35 -13.06
N LYS A 107 31.91 30.38 -13.60
CA LYS A 107 32.44 31.51 -14.39
C LYS A 107 31.66 31.81 -15.69
N GLY A 108 30.88 30.85 -16.21
CA GLY A 108 30.08 31.02 -17.43
C GLY A 108 28.56 31.10 -17.20
N THR A 109 28.08 30.67 -16.02
CA THR A 109 26.66 30.73 -15.66
C THR A 109 26.56 30.78 -14.14
N PRO A 110 26.24 31.94 -13.54
CA PRO A 110 26.10 32.04 -12.11
C PRO A 110 24.96 31.15 -11.63
N LEU A 111 25.11 30.58 -10.43
CA LEU A 111 24.02 29.90 -9.75
C LEU A 111 22.87 30.89 -9.52
N PRO A 112 21.60 30.46 -9.64
CA PRO A 112 20.47 31.28 -9.22
C PRO A 112 20.65 31.74 -7.77
N SER A 113 20.32 33.01 -7.46
CA SER A 113 20.58 33.60 -6.13
C SER A 113 20.03 32.76 -4.97
N ILE A 114 18.83 32.20 -5.14
CA ILE A 114 18.20 31.33 -4.13
C ILE A 114 19.00 30.05 -3.86
N VAL A 115 19.61 29.46 -4.88
CA VAL A 115 20.45 28.26 -4.76
C VAL A 115 21.78 28.61 -4.11
N ALA A 116 22.35 29.76 -4.48
CA ALA A 116 23.57 30.26 -3.86
C ALA A 116 23.38 30.53 -2.37
N GLU A 117 22.27 31.18 -1.97
CA GLU A 117 21.92 31.39 -0.56
C GLU A 117 21.68 30.07 0.17
N ALA A 118 20.91 29.14 -0.41
CA ALA A 118 20.66 27.84 0.21
C ALA A 118 21.92 26.97 0.38
N LEU A 119 22.96 27.18 -0.44
CA LEU A 119 24.26 26.49 -0.35
C LEU A 119 25.29 27.22 0.53
N ASP A 120 25.05 28.48 0.87
CA ASP A 120 25.86 29.19 1.86
C ASP A 120 25.36 28.86 3.28
N LYS A 121 25.99 27.86 3.89
CA LYS A 121 25.69 27.37 5.26
C LYS A 121 25.63 28.47 6.32
N THR A 122 26.23 29.64 6.09
CA THR A 122 26.21 30.76 7.05
C THR A 122 24.92 31.58 7.01
N THR A 123 24.11 31.41 5.95
CA THR A 123 22.88 32.16 5.77
C THR A 123 21.72 31.55 6.54
N VAL A 124 20.76 32.40 6.92
CA VAL A 124 19.47 31.97 7.48
C VAL A 124 18.70 31.11 6.46
N THR A 125 18.81 31.44 5.16
CA THR A 125 18.19 30.69 4.06
C THR A 125 18.67 29.24 4.02
N ALA A 126 19.97 28.96 4.15
CA ALA A 126 20.49 27.60 4.15
C ALA A 126 20.00 26.77 5.35
N LEU A 127 19.97 27.37 6.54
CA LEU A 127 19.46 26.70 7.74
C LEU A 127 17.98 26.39 7.61
N LYS A 128 17.19 27.34 7.11
CA LYS A 128 15.76 27.17 6.86
C LYS A 128 15.50 26.11 5.80
N PHE A 129 16.22 26.16 4.67
CA PHE A 129 16.14 25.15 3.62
C PHE A 129 16.42 23.74 4.15
N GLN A 130 17.49 23.57 4.94
CA GLN A 130 17.81 22.28 5.55
C GLN A 130 16.71 21.80 6.49
N GLN A 131 16.15 22.70 7.31
CA GLN A 131 15.06 22.39 8.24
C GLN A 131 13.79 21.98 7.49
N ASP A 132 13.38 22.76 6.49
CA ASP A 132 12.17 22.50 5.70
C ASP A 132 12.30 21.22 4.87
N LEU A 133 13.48 20.96 4.29
CA LEU A 133 13.75 19.72 3.57
C LEU A 133 13.70 18.50 4.50
N LYS A 134 14.24 18.62 5.71
CA LYS A 134 14.17 17.55 6.73
C LYS A 134 12.73 17.30 7.15
N GLU A 135 11.94 18.36 7.36
CA GLU A 135 10.53 18.24 7.71
C GLU A 135 9.73 17.55 6.61
N LEU A 136 9.96 17.93 5.34
CA LEU A 136 9.37 17.27 4.19
C LEU A 136 9.72 15.77 4.16
N VAL A 137 11.00 15.40 4.34
CA VAL A 137 11.44 14.01 4.36
C VAL A 137 10.70 13.21 5.45
N ASN A 138 10.63 13.74 6.68
CA ASN A 138 9.94 13.08 7.79
C ASN A 138 8.44 12.85 7.50
N ILE A 139 7.77 13.82 6.87
CA ILE A 139 6.35 13.72 6.51
C ILE A 139 6.12 12.68 5.40
N LEU A 140 7.01 12.62 4.40
CA LEU A 140 6.87 11.73 3.25
C LEU A 140 7.33 10.29 3.52
N GLU A 141 8.29 10.11 4.41
CA GLU A 141 8.92 8.82 4.76
C GLU A 141 7.91 7.67 4.99
N PRO A 142 6.89 7.80 5.86
CA PRO A 142 5.96 6.69 6.11
C PRO A 142 5.22 6.25 4.84
N PHE A 143 4.85 7.18 3.97
CA PHE A 143 4.18 6.86 2.70
C PHE A 143 5.14 6.23 1.68
N ALA A 144 6.39 6.69 1.64
CA ALA A 144 7.41 6.13 0.75
C ALA A 144 7.80 4.70 1.15
N HIS A 145 7.93 4.43 2.45
CA HIS A 145 8.21 3.10 2.97
C HIS A 145 7.03 2.14 2.80
N ALA A 146 5.80 2.60 3.06
CA ALA A 146 4.58 1.85 2.75
C ALA A 146 4.54 1.44 1.26
N LEU A 147 4.84 2.40 0.38
CA LEU A 147 4.89 2.17 -1.05
C LEU A 147 5.92 1.10 -1.43
N LEU A 148 7.14 1.21 -0.90
CA LEU A 148 8.21 0.23 -1.15
C LEU A 148 7.82 -1.17 -0.68
N CYS A 149 7.19 -1.28 0.49
CA CYS A 149 6.71 -2.57 1.02
C CYS A 149 5.62 -3.17 0.13
N LEU A 150 4.70 -2.34 -0.38
CA LEU A 150 3.64 -2.80 -1.29
C LEU A 150 4.14 -3.18 -2.68
N GLU A 151 5.32 -2.71 -3.13
CA GLU A 151 5.95 -3.19 -4.36
C GLU A 151 6.46 -4.65 -4.22
N SER A 152 6.61 -5.16 -2.99
CA SER A 152 7.05 -6.53 -2.73
C SER A 152 6.07 -7.58 -3.27
N THR A 153 6.59 -8.66 -3.85
CA THR A 153 5.81 -9.85 -4.24
C THR A 153 5.32 -10.67 -3.05
N ARG A 154 5.72 -10.29 -1.83
CA ARG A 154 5.24 -10.90 -0.58
C ARG A 154 4.16 -10.07 0.10
N SER A 155 3.82 -8.90 -0.44
CA SER A 155 2.73 -8.08 0.07
C SER A 155 1.38 -8.75 -0.21
N SER A 156 0.43 -8.49 0.68
CA SER A 156 -0.92 -9.02 0.64
C SER A 156 -1.94 -7.88 0.73
N LEU A 157 -3.22 -8.21 0.57
CA LEU A 157 -4.29 -7.23 0.70
C LEU A 157 -4.42 -6.66 2.13
N SER A 158 -4.06 -7.42 3.18
CA SER A 158 -4.09 -6.93 4.57
C SER A 158 -3.05 -5.83 4.80
N ASP A 159 -1.86 -5.98 4.21
CA ASP A 159 -0.76 -5.02 4.31
C ASP A 159 -1.14 -3.64 3.80
N VAL A 160 -2.02 -3.54 2.79
CA VAL A 160 -2.49 -2.26 2.25
C VAL A 160 -3.18 -1.43 3.32
N TYR A 161 -4.14 -2.03 4.02
CA TYR A 161 -4.87 -1.34 5.09
C TYR A 161 -3.93 -1.04 6.26
N PHE A 162 -3.11 -2.01 6.67
CA PHE A 162 -2.13 -1.85 7.74
C PHE A 162 -1.16 -0.68 7.47
N PHE A 163 -0.57 -0.59 6.28
CA PHE A 163 0.38 0.47 5.95
C PHE A 163 -0.28 1.84 5.84
N TRP A 164 -1.55 1.93 5.42
CA TRP A 164 -2.29 3.18 5.47
C TRP A 164 -2.48 3.66 6.92
N LEU A 165 -2.91 2.76 7.81
CA LEU A 165 -3.04 3.07 9.23
C LEU A 165 -1.70 3.47 9.85
N GLY A 166 -0.64 2.73 9.54
CA GLY A 166 0.72 3.02 10.01
C GLY A 166 1.22 4.38 9.53
N ALA A 167 0.99 4.72 8.26
CA ALA A 167 1.41 6.01 7.72
C ALA A 167 0.63 7.18 8.31
N LEU A 168 -0.68 7.04 8.51
CA LEU A 168 -1.51 8.04 9.17
C LEU A 168 -1.12 8.22 10.64
N ALA A 169 -0.84 7.12 11.36
CA ALA A 169 -0.38 7.17 12.74
C ALA A 169 1.01 7.81 12.88
N ALA A 170 1.93 7.51 11.96
CA ALA A 170 3.25 8.13 11.93
C ALA A 170 3.16 9.65 11.71
N LEU A 171 2.29 10.07 10.79
CA LEU A 171 2.03 11.48 10.52
C LEU A 171 1.43 12.19 11.75
N ASP A 172 0.43 11.60 12.39
CA ASP A 172 -0.17 12.12 13.64
C ASP A 172 0.87 12.22 14.77
N HIS A 173 1.68 11.18 14.97
CA HIS A 173 2.73 11.15 15.98
C HIS A 173 3.78 12.24 15.74
N HIS A 174 4.25 12.40 14.49
CA HIS A 174 5.19 13.45 14.09
C HIS A 174 4.68 14.84 14.50
N PHE A 175 3.40 15.13 14.22
CA PHE A 175 2.82 16.42 14.57
C PHE A 175 2.58 16.62 16.07
N LYS A 176 2.20 15.57 16.81
CA LYS A 176 2.07 15.64 18.28
C LYS A 176 3.41 15.92 18.96
N PHE A 177 4.50 15.36 18.44
CA PHE A 177 5.84 15.62 18.96
C PHE A 177 6.29 17.08 18.73
N CYS A 178 6.00 17.64 17.55
CA CYS A 178 6.33 19.04 17.24
C CYS A 178 5.57 20.05 18.14
N GLN A 179 4.32 19.73 18.53
CA GLN A 179 3.52 20.60 19.40
C GLN A 179 4.01 20.61 20.87
N THR A 180 4.55 19.50 21.37
CA THR A 180 4.99 19.39 22.77
C THR A 180 6.39 19.96 23.02
N SER A 181 7.20 20.06 21.96
CA SER A 181 8.60 20.50 22.04
C SER A 181 8.77 22.03 21.96
N THR A 182 7.71 22.78 21.66
CA THR A 182 7.73 24.25 21.71
C THR A 182 7.39 24.72 23.14
N PRO A 183 8.32 25.34 23.89
CA PRO A 183 8.02 25.85 25.21
C PRO A 183 6.90 26.88 25.11
N LYS A 184 5.91 26.79 26.01
CA LYS A 184 4.81 27.76 26.19
C LYS A 184 5.35 29.13 26.58
N ILE A 185 5.99 29.83 25.67
CA ILE A 185 6.38 31.23 25.84
C ILE A 185 5.26 32.05 25.18
N ALA A 186 4.41 32.58 26.06
CA ALA A 186 3.50 33.71 25.89
C ALA A 186 2.73 33.86 24.56
N GLU A 187 1.44 33.57 24.65
CA GLU A 187 0.30 34.18 23.94
C GLU A 187 0.65 35.48 23.19
N SER A 188 0.86 35.43 21.87
CA SER A 188 0.63 36.58 20.94
C SER A 188 1.06 36.37 19.47
N ALA A 189 1.58 35.21 19.07
CA ALA A 189 1.82 34.90 17.65
C ALA A 189 0.67 34.05 17.05
N PRO A 190 0.18 34.36 15.83
CA PRO A 190 -1.07 33.84 15.31
C PRO A 190 -1.00 32.34 14.98
N GLN A 191 -2.15 31.69 15.15
CA GLN A 191 -2.50 30.27 15.02
C GLN A 191 -2.29 29.64 13.62
N GLN A 192 -1.30 30.08 12.83
CA GLN A 192 -1.10 29.63 11.44
C GLN A 192 -0.69 28.16 11.34
N HIS A 193 0.23 27.69 12.20
CA HIS A 193 0.73 26.31 12.12
C HIS A 193 -0.36 25.25 12.35
N THR A 194 -1.34 25.50 13.24
CA THR A 194 -2.45 24.56 13.44
C THR A 194 -3.31 24.37 12.18
N GLY A 195 -3.33 25.35 11.28
CA GLY A 195 -4.02 25.26 10.00
C GLY A 195 -3.28 24.40 8.98
N ASP A 196 -1.95 24.43 8.97
CA ASP A 196 -1.13 23.71 7.98
C ASP A 196 -1.17 22.20 8.21
N TRP A 197 -1.09 21.75 9.46
CA TRP A 197 -1.15 20.32 9.82
C TRP A 197 -2.49 19.70 9.48
N GLY A 198 -3.57 20.43 9.77
CA GLY A 198 -4.91 20.03 9.39
C GLY A 198 -5.02 19.79 7.89
N ARG A 199 -4.38 20.61 7.05
CA ARG A 199 -4.38 20.42 5.59
C ARG A 199 -3.65 19.16 5.16
N LEU A 200 -2.44 18.91 5.67
CA LEU A 200 -1.67 17.72 5.31
C LEU A 200 -2.40 16.42 5.74
N CYS A 201 -2.97 16.41 6.94
CA CYS A 201 -3.83 15.30 7.39
C CYS A 201 -5.07 15.15 6.51
N CYS A 202 -5.72 16.24 6.11
CA CYS A 202 -6.84 16.20 5.17
C CYS A 202 -6.45 15.59 3.82
N ILE A 203 -5.26 15.91 3.29
CA ILE A 203 -4.74 15.31 2.06
C ILE A 203 -4.58 13.79 2.23
N ALA A 204 -3.92 13.35 3.31
CA ALA A 204 -3.70 11.94 3.58
C ALA A 204 -5.03 11.18 3.77
N LEU A 205 -5.96 11.71 4.57
CA LEU A 205 -7.28 11.13 4.80
C LEU A 205 -8.13 11.08 3.53
N LYS A 206 -8.06 12.10 2.67
CA LYS A 206 -8.71 12.11 1.36
C LYS A 206 -8.23 10.95 0.49
N HIS A 207 -6.93 10.67 0.46
CA HIS A 207 -6.39 9.55 -0.32
C HIS A 207 -6.69 8.19 0.32
N PHE A 208 -6.64 8.10 1.66
CA PHE A 208 -7.09 6.93 2.40
C PHE A 208 -8.54 6.59 2.07
N ASN A 209 -9.46 7.56 2.18
CA ASN A 209 -10.87 7.38 1.85
C ASN A 209 -11.03 6.91 0.41
N LYS A 210 -10.36 7.55 -0.54
CA LYS A 210 -10.41 7.14 -1.96
C LYS A 210 -9.83 5.76 -2.24
N ALA A 211 -8.90 5.28 -1.42
CA ALA A 211 -8.22 4.00 -1.60
C ALA A 211 -8.95 2.85 -0.91
N ILE A 212 -9.59 3.14 0.23
CA ILE A 212 -10.18 2.16 1.13
C ILE A 212 -11.71 2.29 1.17
N ASN A 213 -12.22 3.44 1.60
CA ASN A 213 -13.66 3.62 1.89
C ASN A 213 -14.51 3.81 0.61
N ASP A 214 -13.95 4.43 -0.41
CA ASP A 214 -14.58 4.63 -1.72
C ASP A 214 -14.12 3.60 -2.75
N ALA A 215 -13.44 2.54 -2.31
CA ALA A 215 -12.96 1.48 -3.19
C ALA A 215 -14.13 0.72 -3.82
N PRO A 216 -13.96 0.10 -5.00
CA PRO A 216 -15.01 -0.70 -5.63
C PRO A 216 -15.46 -1.91 -4.79
N THR A 217 -14.57 -2.40 -3.91
CA THR A 217 -14.78 -3.53 -3.02
C THR A 217 -14.10 -3.25 -1.68
N ASP A 218 -14.62 -3.84 -0.61
CA ASP A 218 -14.04 -3.73 0.74
C ASP A 218 -12.90 -4.76 0.94
N GLY A 219 -12.20 -5.14 -0.14
CA GLY A 219 -11.24 -6.24 -0.16
C GLY A 219 -10.06 -6.06 0.80
N TYR A 220 -9.53 -4.83 0.93
CA TYR A 220 -8.43 -4.55 1.85
C TYR A 220 -8.81 -4.66 3.32
N VAL A 221 -9.98 -4.10 3.69
CA VAL A 221 -10.49 -4.17 5.06
C VAL A 221 -10.85 -5.61 5.42
N THR A 222 -11.45 -6.33 4.49
CA THR A 222 -11.79 -7.76 4.63
C THR A 222 -10.53 -8.61 4.81
N ALA A 223 -9.52 -8.42 3.99
CA ALA A 223 -8.25 -9.14 4.14
C ALA A 223 -7.55 -8.81 5.46
N PHE A 224 -7.53 -7.54 5.88
CA PHE A 224 -6.95 -7.16 7.16
C PHE A 224 -7.66 -7.81 8.35
N PHE A 225 -9.00 -7.86 8.33
CA PHE A 225 -9.79 -8.54 9.36
C PHE A 225 -9.53 -10.06 9.38
N LEU A 226 -9.39 -10.68 8.22
CA LEU A 226 -9.12 -12.11 8.07
C LEU A 226 -7.64 -12.47 8.25
N ASP A 227 -6.77 -11.51 8.51
CA ASP A 227 -5.37 -11.80 8.80
C ASP A 227 -5.25 -12.25 10.26
N PRO A 228 -4.83 -13.50 10.53
CA PRO A 228 -4.73 -13.98 11.90
C PRO A 228 -3.71 -13.20 12.73
N CYS A 229 -2.74 -12.52 12.08
CA CYS A 229 -1.78 -11.65 12.78
C CYS A 229 -2.44 -10.40 13.37
N TYR A 230 -3.59 -9.99 12.83
CA TYR A 230 -4.29 -8.76 13.21
C TYR A 230 -5.62 -9.01 13.95
N HIS A 231 -5.99 -10.27 14.16
CA HIS A 231 -7.25 -10.66 14.79
C HIS A 231 -7.48 -9.96 16.15
N ASP A 232 -6.46 -9.96 17.02
CA ASP A 232 -6.59 -9.44 18.39
C ASP A 232 -6.19 -7.97 18.56
N VAL A 233 -6.00 -7.25 17.45
CA VAL A 233 -5.52 -5.86 17.47
C VAL A 233 -6.57 -4.94 18.11
N ALA A 234 -6.09 -3.96 18.88
CA ALA A 234 -6.92 -3.03 19.66
C ALA A 234 -8.00 -2.29 18.85
N ILE A 235 -7.86 -2.22 17.52
CA ILE A 235 -8.85 -1.65 16.59
C ILE A 235 -10.22 -2.35 16.76
N TYR A 236 -10.22 -3.64 17.12
CA TYR A 236 -11.42 -4.45 17.33
C TYR A 236 -11.80 -4.61 18.82
N ALA A 237 -10.94 -4.17 19.75
CA ALA A 237 -11.01 -4.53 21.16
C ALA A 237 -12.04 -3.75 22.00
N SER A 238 -13.00 -3.04 21.39
CA SER A 238 -14.05 -2.33 22.13
C SER A 238 -15.04 -3.25 22.87
N SER A 239 -14.90 -4.58 22.79
CA SER A 239 -15.79 -5.54 23.46
C SER A 239 -15.12 -6.75 24.14
N ASN A 240 -13.81 -6.98 24.00
CA ASN A 240 -13.20 -8.20 24.54
C ASN A 240 -12.33 -7.88 25.76
N ALA A 241 -12.81 -8.28 26.95
CA ALA A 241 -12.17 -8.10 28.26
C ALA A 241 -10.79 -8.79 28.43
N CYS A 242 -10.20 -9.32 27.35
CA CYS A 242 -8.99 -10.15 27.40
C CYS A 242 -7.86 -9.73 26.42
N SER A 243 -7.95 -8.59 25.71
CA SER A 243 -6.87 -8.18 24.80
C SER A 243 -5.74 -7.45 25.55
N ARG A 244 -4.56 -8.07 25.61
CA ARG A 244 -3.32 -7.47 26.12
C ARG A 244 -2.68 -6.59 25.02
N GLN A 245 -2.92 -5.29 25.15
CA GLN A 245 -2.13 -4.14 24.67
C GLN A 245 -1.19 -4.34 23.45
N ALA A 246 -1.71 -3.98 22.28
CA ALA A 246 -0.97 -3.23 21.26
C ALA A 246 -1.78 -1.98 20.92
N THR A 247 -1.37 -0.83 21.46
CA THR A 247 -2.08 0.44 21.24
C THR A 247 -1.71 0.95 19.84
N VAL A 248 -2.60 0.77 18.86
CA VAL A 248 -2.53 1.54 17.62
C VAL A 248 -2.95 2.98 17.96
N PRO A 249 -2.08 4.00 17.79
CA PRO A 249 -2.43 5.37 18.15
C PRO A 249 -3.55 5.89 17.23
N LEU A 250 -4.72 6.11 17.84
CA LEU A 250 -5.65 7.22 17.62
C LEU A 250 -5.70 7.83 16.20
N LEU A 251 -6.35 7.12 15.27
CA LEU A 251 -7.07 7.74 14.15
C LEU A 251 -8.42 8.36 14.58
N VAL A 252 -8.71 8.34 15.89
CA VAL A 252 -10.01 8.72 16.48
C VAL A 252 -10.18 10.24 16.57
N ASP A 253 -9.09 11.02 16.69
CA ASP A 253 -9.20 12.48 16.86
C ASP A 253 -9.50 13.24 15.55
N CYS A 254 -9.43 12.60 14.38
CA CYS A 254 -9.99 13.15 13.14
C CYS A 254 -11.37 12.56 12.78
N LEU A 255 -11.76 11.46 13.42
CA LEU A 255 -13.10 10.83 13.33
C LEU A 255 -13.92 11.14 14.59
N GLN A 256 -13.94 12.41 15.03
CA GLN A 256 -14.37 12.91 16.35
C GLN A 256 -15.82 12.62 16.81
N THR A 257 -16.53 11.62 16.28
CA THR A 257 -17.95 11.41 16.63
C THR A 257 -18.41 9.96 16.79
N SER A 258 -17.56 8.94 16.68
CA SER A 258 -18.05 7.55 16.76
C SER A 258 -17.51 6.76 17.95
N ASN A 259 -18.45 6.29 18.78
CA ASN A 259 -18.23 5.29 19.81
C ASN A 259 -17.44 4.09 19.22
N PRO A 260 -16.35 3.60 19.84
CA PRO A 260 -15.56 2.46 19.35
C PRO A 260 -16.39 1.21 19.00
N GLN A 261 -17.58 1.05 19.60
CA GLN A 261 -18.53 0.00 19.27
C GLN A 261 -19.17 0.20 17.88
N GLN A 262 -19.42 1.44 17.48
CA GLN A 262 -19.97 1.78 16.16
C GLN A 262 -18.96 1.53 15.05
N LEU A 263 -17.68 1.84 15.26
CA LEU A 263 -16.62 1.57 14.29
C LEU A 263 -16.44 0.07 14.07
N ASN A 264 -16.43 -0.71 15.16
CA ASN A 264 -16.38 -2.17 15.08
C ASN A 264 -17.58 -2.72 14.28
N LYS A 265 -18.79 -2.26 14.59
CA LYS A 265 -20.00 -2.65 13.85
C LYS A 265 -19.95 -2.28 12.37
N TYR A 266 -19.40 -1.11 12.02
CA TYR A 266 -19.23 -0.69 10.63
C TYR A 266 -18.26 -1.62 9.89
N ILE A 267 -17.07 -1.86 10.45
CA ILE A 267 -16.07 -2.74 9.83
C ILE A 267 -16.64 -4.14 9.64
N LEU A 268 -17.27 -4.72 10.68
CA LEU A 268 -17.89 -6.05 10.58
C LEU A 268 -18.94 -6.12 9.47
N ASN A 269 -19.80 -5.11 9.36
CA ASN A 269 -20.81 -5.06 8.30
C ASN A 269 -20.16 -4.98 6.90
N CYS A 270 -19.10 -4.19 6.73
CA CYS A 270 -18.35 -4.14 5.46
C CYS A 270 -17.75 -5.51 5.13
N VAL A 271 -17.10 -6.16 6.09
CA VAL A 271 -16.47 -7.48 5.91
C VAL A 271 -17.51 -8.54 5.55
N GLN A 272 -18.61 -8.63 6.31
CA GLN A 272 -19.70 -9.57 6.03
C GLN A 272 -20.31 -9.34 4.64
N LYS A 273 -20.60 -8.08 4.29
CA LYS A 273 -21.15 -7.73 2.97
C LYS A 273 -20.21 -8.15 1.84
N GLN A 274 -18.90 -7.90 1.99
CA GLN A 274 -17.89 -8.28 1.01
C GLN A 274 -17.77 -9.79 0.87
N LEU A 275 -17.71 -10.52 1.98
CA LEU A 275 -17.66 -11.99 1.98
C LEU A 275 -18.89 -12.62 1.33
N PHE A 276 -20.10 -12.11 1.62
CA PHE A 276 -21.31 -12.59 0.95
C PHE A 276 -21.35 -12.26 -0.54
N ALA A 277 -20.87 -11.08 -0.94
CA ALA A 277 -20.75 -10.72 -2.35
C ALA A 277 -19.79 -11.65 -3.09
N MET A 278 -18.64 -11.96 -2.48
CA MET A 278 -17.68 -12.93 -3.00
C MET A 278 -18.30 -14.33 -3.09
N LEU A 279 -18.90 -14.85 -2.01
CA LEU A 279 -19.53 -16.17 -2.01
C LEU A 279 -20.57 -16.29 -3.14
N LYS A 280 -21.45 -15.29 -3.27
CA LYS A 280 -22.46 -15.29 -4.33
C LYS A 280 -21.80 -15.38 -5.71
N ALA A 281 -20.75 -14.59 -5.96
CA ALA A 281 -20.06 -14.60 -7.23
C ALA A 281 -19.34 -15.92 -7.53
N GLU A 282 -18.72 -16.53 -6.51
CA GLU A 282 -18.10 -17.86 -6.63
C GLU A 282 -19.12 -18.97 -6.90
N LEU A 283 -20.27 -18.94 -6.23
CA LEU A 283 -21.32 -19.95 -6.44
C LEU A 283 -21.92 -19.86 -7.84
N GLU A 284 -22.07 -18.66 -8.39
CA GLU A 284 -22.46 -18.50 -9.80
C GLU A 284 -21.41 -19.08 -10.74
N ALA A 285 -20.12 -18.83 -10.50
CA ALA A 285 -19.03 -19.43 -11.28
C ALA A 285 -19.01 -20.97 -11.17
N ALA A 286 -19.29 -21.49 -9.98
CA ALA A 286 -19.25 -22.92 -9.68
C ALA A 286 -20.31 -23.73 -10.45
N LYS A 287 -21.40 -23.11 -10.91
CA LYS A 287 -22.45 -23.78 -11.71
C LYS A 287 -21.89 -24.32 -13.02
N ASP A 288 -20.96 -23.59 -13.62
CA ASP A 288 -20.39 -23.91 -14.94
C ASP A 288 -19.09 -24.72 -14.84
N ILE A 289 -18.56 -24.94 -13.62
CA ILE A 289 -17.26 -25.56 -13.38
C ILE A 289 -17.43 -26.74 -12.42
N PRO A 290 -17.56 -27.99 -12.92
CA PRO A 290 -17.81 -29.17 -12.10
C PRO A 290 -16.75 -29.45 -11.02
N HIS A 291 -15.51 -29.00 -11.26
CA HIS A 291 -14.39 -29.18 -10.32
C HIS A 291 -14.19 -27.98 -9.38
N HIS A 292 -15.12 -27.01 -9.37
CA HIS A 292 -15.03 -25.88 -8.48
C HIS A 292 -15.15 -26.34 -7.02
N PRO A 293 -14.32 -25.85 -6.08
CA PRO A 293 -14.40 -26.26 -4.67
C PRO A 293 -15.78 -26.04 -4.04
N LEU A 294 -16.51 -25.03 -4.51
CA LEU A 294 -17.87 -24.70 -4.05
C LEU A 294 -18.99 -25.31 -4.91
N HIS A 295 -18.69 -26.23 -5.85
CA HIS A 295 -19.71 -26.82 -6.73
C HIS A 295 -20.81 -27.56 -5.94
N ALA A 296 -20.45 -28.25 -4.85
CA ALA A 296 -21.42 -28.92 -3.98
C ALA A 296 -22.47 -27.96 -3.37
N TYR A 297 -22.12 -26.68 -3.26
CA TYR A 297 -22.97 -25.64 -2.69
C TYR A 297 -23.74 -24.85 -3.76
N SER A 298 -23.46 -25.05 -5.06
CA SER A 298 -24.03 -24.22 -6.13
C SER A 298 -25.54 -24.43 -6.35
N GLN A 299 -26.09 -25.53 -5.83
CA GLN A 299 -27.52 -25.83 -5.86
C GLN A 299 -28.28 -25.23 -4.67
N ASP A 300 -27.59 -24.98 -3.55
CA ASP A 300 -28.20 -24.46 -2.32
C ASP A 300 -27.41 -23.25 -1.78
N THR A 301 -27.63 -22.10 -2.41
CA THR A 301 -27.03 -20.82 -2.01
C THR A 301 -27.42 -20.41 -0.58
N LEU A 302 -28.57 -20.87 -0.07
CA LEU A 302 -29.03 -20.50 1.26
C LEU A 302 -28.18 -21.20 2.33
N VAL A 303 -27.98 -22.51 2.18
CA VAL A 303 -27.11 -23.30 3.07
C VAL A 303 -25.68 -22.75 3.09
N ALA A 304 -25.12 -22.43 1.91
CA ALA A 304 -23.77 -21.86 1.81
C ALA A 304 -23.65 -20.52 2.57
N LYS A 305 -24.69 -19.69 2.48
CA LYS A 305 -24.74 -18.39 3.16
C LYS A 305 -24.83 -18.55 4.68
N GLU A 306 -25.68 -19.46 5.16
CA GLU A 306 -25.83 -19.75 6.59
C GLU A 306 -24.52 -20.30 7.16
N GLN A 307 -23.90 -21.26 6.48
CA GLN A 307 -22.59 -21.79 6.88
C GLN A 307 -21.50 -20.72 6.90
N LEU A 308 -21.44 -19.82 5.90
CA LEU A 308 -20.47 -18.72 5.92
C LEU A 308 -20.72 -17.77 7.10
N HIS A 309 -21.98 -17.52 7.48
CA HIS A 309 -22.30 -16.69 8.64
C HIS A 309 -21.81 -17.35 9.93
N GLU A 310 -22.10 -18.64 10.13
CA GLU A 310 -21.62 -19.41 11.29
C GLU A 310 -20.08 -19.42 11.35
N GLN A 311 -19.42 -19.67 10.22
CA GLN A 311 -17.96 -19.66 10.10
C GLN A 311 -17.36 -18.30 10.45
N PHE A 312 -17.99 -17.23 9.97
CA PHE A 312 -17.58 -15.86 10.26
C PHE A 312 -17.71 -15.53 11.75
N ASP A 313 -18.84 -15.89 12.37
CA ASP A 313 -19.07 -15.66 13.79
C ASP A 313 -18.06 -16.45 14.65
N CYS A 314 -17.82 -17.71 14.32
CA CYS A 314 -16.83 -18.54 15.03
C CYS A 314 -15.41 -17.95 14.92
N TYR A 315 -15.02 -17.45 13.74
CA TYR A 315 -13.75 -16.74 13.56
C TYR A 315 -13.71 -15.46 14.42
N TYR A 316 -14.73 -14.60 14.32
CA TYR A 316 -14.79 -13.32 15.03
C TYR A 316 -14.74 -13.46 16.55
N TRP A 317 -15.46 -14.43 17.10
CA TRP A 317 -15.49 -14.66 18.54
C TRP A 317 -14.26 -15.41 19.05
N ALA A 318 -13.35 -15.81 18.15
CA ALA A 318 -12.16 -16.56 18.49
C ALA A 318 -12.48 -17.74 19.41
N ASP A 319 -13.44 -18.58 19.00
CA ASP A 319 -13.75 -19.81 19.73
C ASP A 319 -12.42 -20.56 20.01
N GLN A 320 -12.24 -21.14 21.19
CA GLN A 320 -10.96 -21.74 21.59
C GLN A 320 -10.48 -22.82 20.62
N GLN A 321 -11.39 -23.41 19.84
CA GLN A 321 -11.06 -24.32 18.75
C GLN A 321 -10.27 -23.63 17.63
N PHE A 322 -10.55 -22.36 17.33
CA PHE A 322 -9.84 -21.51 16.37
C PHE A 322 -8.50 -21.01 16.92
N LEU A 323 -8.47 -20.60 18.18
CA LEU A 323 -7.26 -20.05 18.83
C LEU A 323 -6.15 -21.10 19.03
N SER A 324 -6.49 -22.39 19.06
CA SER A 324 -5.48 -23.46 19.19
C SER A 324 -4.53 -23.57 17.99
N GLN A 325 -4.83 -22.87 16.89
CA GLN A 325 -4.08 -22.90 15.63
C GLN A 325 -3.60 -21.51 15.20
N TYR A 326 -3.13 -20.66 16.12
CA TYR A 326 -2.44 -19.42 15.70
C TYR A 326 -1.39 -19.73 14.62
N PRO A 327 -1.23 -18.85 13.62
CA PRO A 327 -0.23 -19.05 12.60
C PRO A 327 1.12 -19.29 13.26
N MET A 328 1.81 -20.34 12.81
CA MET A 328 3.17 -20.58 13.26
C MET A 328 4.01 -19.32 12.98
N PRO A 329 5.08 -19.01 13.74
CA PRO A 329 5.83 -17.76 13.63
C PRO A 329 6.37 -17.37 12.24
N ASN A 330 6.29 -18.28 11.25
CA ASN A 330 6.72 -18.06 9.87
C ASN A 330 5.62 -18.40 8.83
N GLN A 331 4.39 -18.67 9.27
CA GLN A 331 3.28 -19.01 8.38
C GLN A 331 2.63 -17.73 7.86
N SER A 332 2.54 -17.59 6.54
CA SER A 332 1.78 -16.48 5.96
C SER A 332 0.27 -16.68 6.13
N ALA A 333 -0.51 -15.59 6.10
CA ALA A 333 -1.98 -15.67 6.14
C ALA A 333 -2.53 -16.60 5.03
N LEU A 334 -1.93 -16.60 3.83
CA LEU A 334 -2.28 -17.53 2.76
C LEU A 334 -2.08 -18.99 3.18
N GLN A 335 -0.93 -19.32 3.77
CA GLN A 335 -0.63 -20.68 4.24
C GLN A 335 -1.54 -21.09 5.40
N TYR A 336 -1.88 -20.15 6.28
CA TYR A 336 -2.85 -20.37 7.35
C TYR A 336 -4.19 -20.78 6.76
N TRP A 337 -4.80 -19.95 5.91
CA TRP A 337 -6.11 -20.23 5.33
C TRP A 337 -6.13 -21.47 4.44
N HIS A 338 -5.04 -21.76 3.73
CA HIS A 338 -4.89 -23.02 3.00
C HIS A 338 -5.01 -24.24 3.93
N SER A 339 -4.35 -24.20 5.10
CA SER A 339 -4.44 -25.30 6.08
C SER A 339 -5.82 -25.42 6.71
N GLN A 340 -6.59 -24.33 6.80
CA GLN A 340 -7.95 -24.35 7.37
C GLN A 340 -8.99 -25.02 6.47
N LYS A 341 -8.71 -25.18 5.16
CA LYS A 341 -9.64 -25.82 4.21
C LYS A 341 -9.89 -27.30 4.47
N GLN A 342 -9.03 -27.97 5.24
CA GLN A 342 -9.25 -29.37 5.60
C GLN A 342 -10.42 -29.54 6.59
N PHE A 343 -10.86 -28.46 7.25
CA PHE A 343 -11.93 -28.48 8.22
C PHE A 343 -13.25 -28.06 7.58
N GLU A 344 -14.23 -28.97 7.59
CA GLU A 344 -15.56 -28.75 7.00
C GLU A 344 -16.24 -27.50 7.57
N HIS A 345 -16.16 -27.32 8.89
CA HIS A 345 -16.72 -26.17 9.61
C HIS A 345 -16.01 -24.85 9.34
N MET A 346 -15.01 -24.80 8.44
CA MET A 346 -14.28 -23.57 8.05
C MET A 346 -14.09 -23.42 6.55
N PHE A 347 -14.59 -24.39 5.77
CA PHE A 347 -14.22 -24.55 4.38
C PHE A 347 -14.53 -23.33 3.51
N ILE A 348 -15.73 -22.74 3.67
CA ILE A 348 -16.18 -21.62 2.83
C ILE A 348 -15.38 -20.37 3.15
N LEU A 349 -15.28 -20.00 4.43
CA LEU A 349 -14.51 -18.84 4.86
C LEU A 349 -13.03 -18.98 4.49
N ALA A 350 -12.44 -20.15 4.72
CA ALA A 350 -11.06 -20.43 4.37
C ALA A 350 -10.80 -20.36 2.86
N HIS A 351 -11.73 -20.83 2.03
CA HIS A 351 -11.65 -20.71 0.58
C HIS A 351 -11.67 -19.25 0.12
N LEU A 352 -12.57 -18.43 0.66
CA LEU A 352 -12.66 -17.01 0.31
C LEU A 352 -11.45 -16.22 0.80
N ALA A 353 -10.95 -16.53 2.00
CA ALA A 353 -9.77 -15.90 2.57
C ALA A 353 -8.49 -16.29 1.79
N GLU A 354 -8.30 -17.58 1.48
CA GLU A 354 -7.20 -18.05 0.62
C GLU A 354 -7.20 -17.29 -0.71
N LYS A 355 -8.36 -17.10 -1.32
CA LYS A 355 -8.50 -16.30 -2.54
C LYS A 355 -8.02 -14.85 -2.32
N LEU A 356 -8.44 -14.17 -1.25
CA LEU A 356 -7.97 -12.81 -0.95
C LEU A 356 -6.45 -12.73 -0.78
N PHE A 357 -5.86 -13.66 -0.04
CA PHE A 357 -4.41 -13.68 0.22
C PHE A 357 -3.58 -14.22 -0.95
N SER A 358 -4.21 -14.80 -1.97
CA SER A 358 -3.55 -15.15 -3.24
C SER A 358 -3.35 -13.94 -4.16
N ILE A 359 -3.98 -12.80 -3.84
CA ILE A 359 -3.94 -11.59 -4.66
C ILE A 359 -2.77 -10.71 -4.25
N LEU A 360 -1.96 -10.31 -5.24
CA LEU A 360 -0.98 -9.25 -5.06
C LEU A 360 -1.69 -7.89 -5.11
N PRO A 361 -1.51 -7.01 -4.12
CA PRO A 361 -2.25 -5.76 -4.02
C PRO A 361 -1.88 -4.73 -5.08
N ASN A 362 -0.78 -4.92 -5.83
CA ASN A 362 -0.22 -3.89 -6.70
C ASN A 362 -0.43 -4.20 -8.19
N SER A 363 -0.60 -3.14 -9.00
CA SER A 363 -0.74 -3.28 -10.46
C SER A 363 0.59 -3.51 -11.19
N MET A 364 1.70 -3.36 -10.45
CA MET A 364 3.06 -3.23 -10.97
C MET A 364 3.99 -4.35 -10.50
N CYS A 365 3.45 -5.52 -10.14
CA CYS A 365 4.22 -6.61 -9.51
C CYS A 365 5.38 -7.08 -10.39
N ASN A 366 5.20 -6.93 -11.71
CA ASN A 366 6.17 -7.28 -12.72
C ASN A 366 6.97 -6.08 -13.25
N LYS A 367 6.97 -4.92 -12.58
CA LYS A 367 7.72 -3.73 -13.02
C LYS A 367 9.23 -4.00 -13.13
N HIS A 368 9.79 -4.84 -12.27
CA HIS A 368 11.20 -5.26 -12.40
C HIS A 368 11.44 -6.10 -13.65
N ALA A 369 10.49 -6.97 -14.00
CA ALA A 369 10.52 -7.67 -15.29
C ALA A 369 10.42 -6.64 -16.42
N GLY A 370 9.43 -5.73 -16.38
CA GLY A 370 9.27 -4.64 -17.34
C GLY A 370 10.53 -3.78 -17.53
N SER A 371 11.22 -3.41 -16.45
CA SER A 371 12.48 -2.66 -16.52
C SER A 371 13.60 -3.48 -17.13
N ARG A 372 13.66 -4.79 -16.86
CA ARG A 372 14.61 -5.69 -17.54
C ARG A 372 14.28 -5.81 -19.02
N LEU A 373 12.99 -5.87 -19.38
CA LEU A 373 12.57 -5.82 -20.78
C LEU A 373 13.01 -4.52 -21.42
N THR A 374 12.72 -3.37 -20.81
CA THR A 374 13.17 -2.08 -21.34
C THR A 374 14.69 -2.03 -21.50
N TYR A 375 15.45 -2.59 -20.55
CA TYR A 375 16.91 -2.68 -20.68
C TYR A 375 17.34 -3.57 -21.86
N LEU A 376 16.88 -4.83 -21.88
CA LEU A 376 17.23 -5.83 -22.89
C LEU A 376 16.78 -5.41 -24.30
N TYR A 377 15.64 -4.73 -24.40
CA TYR A 377 14.99 -4.35 -25.66
C TYR A 377 15.08 -2.86 -25.97
N SER A 378 15.85 -2.08 -25.21
CA SER A 378 16.18 -0.71 -25.60
C SER A 378 16.97 -0.71 -26.91
N LYS A 379 16.90 0.42 -27.62
CA LYS A 379 17.21 0.69 -29.04
C LYS A 379 18.56 0.17 -29.61
N LEU A 380 19.40 -0.51 -28.83
CA LEU A 380 20.75 -0.86 -29.21
C LEU A 380 21.06 -2.35 -29.42
N GLN A 381 20.27 -3.36 -28.99
CA GLN A 381 20.82 -4.74 -29.01
C GLN A 381 19.97 -5.96 -29.42
N THR A 382 18.64 -5.96 -29.54
CA THR A 382 17.93 -7.18 -30.01
C THR A 382 16.61 -6.93 -30.75
N HIS A 383 16.44 -7.52 -31.94
CA HIS A 383 15.18 -7.60 -32.71
C HIS A 383 14.37 -8.86 -32.35
N LEU A 384 14.04 -9.06 -31.07
CA LEU A 384 13.10 -10.12 -30.70
C LEU A 384 11.66 -9.65 -30.98
N ASP A 385 10.82 -10.54 -31.49
CA ASP A 385 9.40 -10.29 -31.64
C ASP A 385 8.69 -10.36 -30.27
N ALA A 386 7.47 -9.80 -30.19
CA ALA A 386 6.73 -9.72 -28.94
C ALA A 386 6.42 -11.09 -28.31
N ASN A 387 6.22 -12.14 -29.11
CA ASN A 387 5.92 -13.47 -28.58
C ASN A 387 7.16 -14.08 -27.93
N SER A 388 8.32 -13.97 -28.59
CA SER A 388 9.60 -14.37 -27.99
C SER A 388 9.86 -13.68 -26.65
N MET A 389 9.50 -12.39 -26.52
CA MET A 389 9.61 -11.67 -25.24
C MET A 389 8.69 -12.25 -24.17
N ILE A 390 7.44 -12.55 -24.52
CA ILE A 390 6.45 -13.14 -23.60
C ILE A 390 6.92 -14.51 -23.13
N GLU A 391 7.37 -15.38 -24.04
CA GLU A 391 7.87 -16.72 -23.72
C GLU A 391 9.08 -16.66 -22.79
N GLN A 392 10.02 -15.75 -23.03
CA GLN A 392 11.19 -15.57 -22.18
C GLN A 392 10.80 -15.10 -20.77
N ILE A 393 9.81 -14.21 -20.63
CA ILE A 393 9.30 -13.77 -19.33
C ILE A 393 8.64 -14.92 -18.59
N GLN A 394 7.75 -15.65 -19.27
CA GLN A 394 7.03 -16.79 -18.69
C GLN A 394 8.02 -17.86 -18.22
N PHE A 395 9.05 -18.15 -19.01
CA PHE A 395 10.11 -19.08 -18.64
C PHE A 395 10.88 -18.60 -17.40
N MET A 396 11.31 -17.33 -17.35
CA MET A 396 12.01 -16.77 -16.19
C MET A 396 11.14 -16.79 -14.91
N GLN A 397 9.85 -16.50 -15.04
CA GLN A 397 8.90 -16.55 -13.92
C GLN A 397 8.69 -17.99 -13.44
N TRP A 398 8.53 -18.93 -14.36
CA TRP A 398 8.42 -20.35 -14.04
C TRP A 398 9.69 -20.88 -13.35
N GLU A 399 10.87 -20.55 -13.86
CA GLU A 399 12.16 -20.93 -13.25
C GLU A 399 12.29 -20.38 -11.83
N SER A 400 11.84 -19.14 -11.61
CA SER A 400 11.80 -18.50 -10.29
C SER A 400 10.94 -19.28 -9.29
N LEU A 401 9.76 -19.72 -9.72
CA LEU A 401 8.82 -20.47 -8.90
C LEU A 401 9.34 -21.88 -8.58
N VAL A 402 9.83 -22.60 -9.59
CA VAL A 402 10.26 -24.01 -9.45
C VAL A 402 11.53 -24.12 -8.62
N ASN A 403 12.53 -23.27 -8.89
CA ASN A 403 13.82 -23.43 -8.25
C ASN A 403 13.92 -22.70 -6.90
N GLY A 404 12.96 -21.84 -6.55
CA GLY A 404 13.06 -20.93 -5.40
C GLY A 404 14.31 -20.03 -5.43
N LEU A 405 15.04 -20.00 -6.55
CA LEU A 405 16.41 -19.50 -6.66
C LEU A 405 16.48 -17.97 -6.79
N PHE A 406 15.34 -17.29 -7.01
CA PHE A 406 15.34 -15.82 -7.02
C PHE A 406 15.64 -15.22 -5.64
N SER A 407 15.36 -15.93 -4.54
CA SER A 407 15.72 -15.46 -3.21
C SER A 407 17.23 -15.60 -2.92
N LYS A 408 17.89 -16.69 -3.37
CA LYS A 408 19.30 -16.96 -3.04
C LYS A 408 20.32 -16.13 -3.82
N ARG A 409 19.99 -15.59 -4.99
CA ARG A 409 20.94 -14.78 -5.80
C ARG A 409 20.96 -13.29 -5.48
N GLN A 410 20.04 -12.77 -4.66
CA GLN A 410 20.08 -11.39 -4.17
C GLN A 410 20.83 -11.20 -2.83
N GLU A 411 21.31 -12.27 -2.18
CA GLU A 411 22.30 -12.18 -1.09
C GLU A 411 23.73 -11.83 -1.58
N LYS A 412 23.87 -11.24 -2.78
CA LYS A 412 25.10 -10.53 -3.11
C LYS A 412 25.10 -9.21 -2.34
N LYS A 413 25.71 -9.26 -1.15
CA LYS A 413 26.20 -8.15 -0.31
C LYS A 413 25.83 -6.77 -0.89
N LEU A 414 24.78 -6.17 -0.34
CA LEU A 414 24.76 -4.72 -0.20
C LEU A 414 26.12 -4.33 0.42
N PRO A 415 26.87 -3.37 -0.16
CA PRO A 415 28.07 -2.89 0.50
C PRO A 415 27.67 -2.43 1.89
N VAL A 416 28.34 -2.99 2.90
CA VAL A 416 28.28 -2.49 4.26
C VAL A 416 28.92 -1.10 4.21
N LEU A 417 28.09 -0.08 4.00
CA LEU A 417 28.45 1.32 4.22
C LEU A 417 28.22 1.58 5.71
N PHE A 418 29.29 1.43 6.49
CA PHE A 418 29.50 2.17 7.72
C PHE A 418 30.46 3.30 7.41
#